data_AF-A0A4Q3JLG3-F1
#
_entry.id   AF-A0A4Q3JLG3-F1
#
_cell.length_a   1.000
_cell.length_b   1.000
_cell.length_c   1.000
_cell.angle_alpha   90.00
_cell.angle_beta   90.00
_cell.angle_gamma   90.00
#
_symmetry.space_group_name_H-M   'P 1'
#
loop_
_entity.id
_entity.type
_entity.pdbx_description
1 polymer ?
#
loop_
_entity_poly.entity_id
_entity_poly.type
_entity_poly.pdbx_seq_one_letter_code
_entity_poly.pdbx_strand_id
1 'polypeptide(L)'
;MNRIVTAFALALSLASTSAVALADTGRAPAARHERGDRAAMEKKFPMAGAEFQQKATERAGKAREHLEKRLTAKQVPADKAGEIRAKFAATQAKVQAKVTEVAADGTVTLEEARSV
;
A
#
# COMPACT_ATOMS: atom_id res chain seq x y z
N MET A 1 23.17 25.77 13.71
CA MET A 1 23.86 24.49 13.99
C MET A 1 23.61 24.15 15.45
N ASN A 2 22.55 23.38 15.75
CA ASN A 2 22.22 23.00 17.12
C ASN A 2 22.22 21.47 17.20
N ARG A 3 23.34 20.91 17.66
CA ARG A 3 23.50 19.49 17.95
C ARG A 3 23.14 19.27 19.41
N ILE A 4 21.93 18.77 19.66
CA ILE A 4 21.54 18.27 20.98
C ILE A 4 21.87 16.78 20.98
N VAL A 5 22.93 16.47 21.72
CA VAL A 5 23.28 15.14 22.21
C VAL A 5 22.22 14.71 23.22
N THR A 6 22.05 13.40 23.39
CA THR A 6 21.96 12.65 24.67
C THR A 6 20.81 11.63 24.74
N ALA A 7 21.22 10.43 25.17
CA ALA A 7 20.49 9.43 25.95
C ALA A 7 19.58 8.42 25.23
N PHE A 8 20.25 7.39 24.72
CA PHE A 8 19.77 6.00 24.78
C PHE A 8 19.40 5.66 26.24
N ALA A 9 18.16 5.27 26.50
CA ALA A 9 17.75 4.65 27.77
C ALA A 9 16.86 3.45 27.48
N LEU A 10 17.51 2.30 27.50
CA LEU A 10 16.96 0.95 27.53
C LEU A 10 16.22 0.76 28.87
N ALA A 11 14.92 0.47 28.85
CA ALA A 11 14.19 -0.01 30.01
C ALA A 11 13.28 -1.17 29.62
N LEU A 12 13.84 -2.36 29.81
CA LEU A 12 13.20 -3.66 29.81
C LEU A 12 12.26 -3.75 31.03
N SER A 13 10.96 -3.97 30.82
CA SER A 13 10.07 -4.42 31.89
C SER A 13 9.18 -5.55 31.39
N LEU A 14 9.27 -6.66 32.12
CA LEU A 14 8.72 -7.97 31.87
C LEU A 14 7.67 -8.23 32.97
N ALA A 15 6.40 -8.37 32.63
CA ALA A 15 5.34 -8.93 33.49
C ALA A 15 4.13 -9.28 32.59
N SER A 16 3.94 -10.54 32.19
CA SER A 16 3.23 -11.62 32.91
C SER A 16 1.69 -11.49 32.88
N THR A 17 1.12 -12.18 31.88
CA THR A 17 -0.09 -13.04 31.89
C THR A 17 -1.39 -12.60 32.55
N SER A 18 -2.45 -12.56 31.73
CA SER A 18 -3.79 -13.09 32.09
C SER A 18 -4.51 -13.51 30.81
N ALA A 19 -4.53 -14.82 30.55
CA ALA A 19 -5.32 -15.42 29.48
C ALA A 19 -6.79 -15.48 29.90
N VAL A 20 -7.66 -14.74 29.22
CA VAL A 20 -9.11 -14.90 29.31
C VAL A 20 -9.58 -15.53 28.01
N ALA A 21 -9.86 -16.83 28.08
CA ALA A 21 -10.51 -17.57 27.00
C ALA A 21 -12.02 -17.31 27.08
N LEU A 22 -12.54 -16.40 26.25
CA LEU A 22 -13.96 -16.36 25.90
C LEU A 22 -14.18 -17.25 24.67
N ALA A 23 -14.91 -18.33 24.88
CA ALA A 23 -15.52 -19.11 23.82
C ALA A 23 -16.62 -18.26 23.15
N ASP A 24 -16.36 -17.78 21.93
CA ASP A 24 -17.39 -17.22 21.06
C ASP A 24 -17.79 -18.28 20.02
N THR A 25 -19.02 -18.74 20.20
CA THR A 25 -19.75 -19.65 19.34
C THR A 25 -20.06 -19.02 17.98
N GLY A 26 -19.72 -19.72 16.90
CA GLY A 26 -20.60 -19.74 15.72
C GLY A 26 -20.53 -18.56 14.75
N ARG A 27 -19.34 -18.00 14.48
CA ARG A 27 -19.15 -17.22 13.24
C ARG A 27 -18.52 -18.11 12.18
N ALA A 28 -19.32 -18.51 11.19
CA ALA A 28 -18.85 -19.13 9.96
C ALA A 28 -17.59 -18.39 9.48
N PRO A 29 -16.52 -19.09 9.04
CA PRO A 29 -15.34 -18.42 8.55
C PRO A 29 -15.77 -17.57 7.36
N ALA A 30 -15.90 -16.26 7.59
CA ALA A 30 -15.96 -15.27 6.53
C ALA A 30 -14.75 -15.60 5.67
N ALA A 31 -15.00 -15.97 4.41
CA ALA A 31 -14.00 -16.33 3.44
C ALA A 31 -12.87 -15.30 3.57
N ARG A 32 -11.77 -15.75 4.19
CA ARG A 32 -10.59 -14.96 4.38
C ARG A 32 -10.10 -14.75 2.97
N HIS A 33 -10.35 -13.57 2.41
CA HIS A 33 -9.57 -13.11 1.26
C HIS A 33 -8.12 -13.20 1.74
N GLU A 34 -7.44 -14.29 1.38
CA GLU A 34 -6.05 -14.48 1.69
C GLU A 34 -5.34 -13.27 1.09
N ARG A 35 -4.87 -12.40 1.99
CA ARG A 35 -3.94 -11.34 1.66
C ARG A 35 -2.85 -12.00 0.84
N GLY A 36 -2.78 -11.65 -0.44
CA GLY A 36 -1.90 -12.27 -1.42
C GLY A 36 -0.57 -12.65 -0.77
N ASP A 37 -0.30 -13.94 -0.84
CA ASP A 37 0.74 -14.69 -0.15
C ASP A 37 1.94 -13.81 0.24
N ARG A 38 2.05 -13.47 1.54
CA ARG A 38 3.12 -12.62 2.08
C ARG A 38 4.49 -13.13 1.64
N ALA A 39 4.64 -14.46 1.59
CA ALA A 39 5.85 -15.13 1.13
C ALA A 39 6.16 -14.85 -0.36
N ALA A 40 5.14 -14.68 -1.20
CA ALA A 40 5.32 -14.34 -2.61
C ALA A 40 5.74 -12.87 -2.81
N MET A 41 5.38 -11.97 -1.87
CA MET A 41 5.87 -10.59 -1.90
C MET A 41 7.29 -10.48 -1.32
N GLU A 42 7.59 -11.18 -0.23
CA GLU A 42 8.94 -11.21 0.35
C GLU A 42 9.99 -11.75 -0.64
N LYS A 43 9.62 -12.63 -1.57
CA LYS A 43 10.51 -13.09 -2.65
C LYS A 43 10.80 -12.05 -3.74
N LYS A 44 10.00 -10.99 -3.82
CA LYS A 44 10.08 -9.95 -4.87
C LYS A 44 10.74 -8.67 -4.39
N PHE A 45 11.03 -8.58 -3.10
CA PHE A 45 11.69 -7.44 -2.48
C PHE A 45 12.92 -7.91 -1.69
N PRO A 46 13.96 -7.07 -1.53
CA PRO A 46 14.08 -5.74 -2.10
C PRO A 46 14.23 -5.76 -3.64
N MET A 47 13.74 -4.73 -4.30
CA MET A 47 13.83 -4.58 -5.76
C MET A 47 14.42 -3.21 -6.14
N ALA A 48 14.95 -3.09 -7.36
CA ALA A 48 15.48 -1.81 -7.83
C ALA A 48 14.36 -0.76 -7.91
N GLY A 49 14.66 0.47 -7.47
CA GLY A 49 13.71 1.59 -7.49
C GLY A 49 13.19 1.92 -8.88
N ALA A 50 14.05 1.81 -9.91
CA ALA A 50 13.66 1.97 -11.30
C ALA A 50 12.66 0.89 -11.75
N GLU A 51 12.85 -0.37 -11.32
CA GLU A 51 11.92 -1.45 -11.63
C GLU A 51 10.58 -1.23 -10.89
N PHE A 52 10.61 -0.74 -9.64
CA PHE A 52 9.41 -0.38 -8.90
C PHE A 52 8.62 0.75 -9.58
N GLN A 53 9.30 1.81 -10.03
CA GLN A 53 8.71 2.91 -10.80
C GLN A 53 8.06 2.43 -12.11
N GLN A 54 8.75 1.55 -12.84
CA GLN A 54 8.20 0.96 -14.07
C GLN A 54 6.92 0.18 -13.76
N LYS A 55 6.94 -0.72 -12.76
CA LYS A 55 5.76 -1.50 -12.38
C LYS A 55 4.62 -0.62 -11.88
N ALA A 56 4.91 0.47 -11.17
CA ALA A 56 3.90 1.44 -10.74
C ALA A 56 3.24 2.12 -11.95
N THR A 57 4.03 2.54 -12.93
CA THR A 57 3.54 3.14 -14.19
C THR A 57 2.66 2.17 -14.97
N GLU A 58 3.09 0.92 -15.12
CA GLU A 58 2.31 -0.13 -15.79
C GLU A 58 0.96 -0.38 -15.08
N ARG A 59 0.95 -0.40 -13.74
CA ARG A 59 -0.28 -0.55 -12.96
C ARG A 59 -1.19 0.66 -13.08
N ALA A 60 -0.64 1.87 -13.12
CA ALA A 60 -1.42 3.09 -13.34
C ALA A 60 -2.11 3.07 -14.71
N GLY A 61 -1.41 2.61 -15.76
CA GLY A 61 -1.98 2.40 -17.09
C GLY A 61 -3.17 1.43 -17.07
N LYS A 62 -2.99 0.23 -16.51
CA LYS A 62 -4.05 -0.77 -16.37
C LYS A 62 -5.24 -0.26 -15.54
N ALA A 63 -4.96 0.48 -14.47
CA ALA A 63 -6.01 1.08 -13.64
C ALA A 63 -6.83 2.11 -14.41
N ARG A 64 -6.19 2.92 -15.28
CA ARG A 64 -6.87 3.86 -16.16
C ARG A 64 -7.75 3.14 -17.18
N GLU A 65 -7.23 2.09 -17.82
CA GLU A 65 -8.03 1.27 -18.75
C GLU A 65 -9.25 0.65 -18.06
N HIS A 66 -9.08 0.11 -16.86
CA HIS A 66 -10.18 -0.45 -16.08
C HIS A 66 -11.19 0.62 -15.67
N LEU A 67 -10.71 1.82 -15.33
CA LEU A 67 -11.59 2.96 -15.04
C LEU A 67 -12.45 3.29 -16.26
N GLU A 68 -11.85 3.49 -17.43
CA GLU A 68 -12.60 3.83 -18.65
C GLU A 68 -13.57 2.71 -19.04
N LYS A 69 -13.14 1.44 -18.98
CA LYS A 69 -14.04 0.29 -19.19
C LYS A 69 -15.24 0.32 -18.25
N ARG A 70 -15.03 0.65 -16.97
CA ARG A 70 -16.10 0.76 -15.96
C ARG A 70 -17.03 1.95 -16.21
N LEU A 71 -16.48 3.11 -16.61
CA LEU A 71 -17.26 4.30 -16.93
C LEU A 71 -18.18 4.04 -18.12
N THR A 72 -17.65 3.42 -19.18
CA THR A 72 -18.42 3.02 -20.37
C THR A 72 -19.46 1.95 -20.03
N ALA A 73 -19.07 0.88 -19.35
CA ALA A 73 -19.99 -0.21 -19.00
C ALA A 73 -21.15 0.25 -18.11
N LYS A 74 -20.92 1.23 -17.24
CA LYS A 74 -21.95 1.83 -16.38
C LYS A 74 -22.68 3.01 -17.02
N GLN A 75 -22.36 3.36 -18.27
CA GLN A 75 -22.93 4.50 -19.00
C GLN A 75 -22.92 5.78 -18.16
N VAL A 76 -21.79 6.04 -17.49
CA VAL A 76 -21.68 7.19 -16.58
C VAL A 76 -21.80 8.49 -17.39
N PRO A 77 -22.64 9.46 -16.97
CA PRO A 77 -22.75 10.75 -17.64
C PRO A 77 -21.41 11.47 -17.74
N ALA A 78 -21.19 12.23 -18.82
CA ALA A 78 -19.91 12.86 -19.12
C ALA A 78 -19.38 13.74 -17.97
N ASP A 79 -20.26 14.48 -17.29
CA ASP A 79 -19.89 15.32 -16.14
C ASP A 79 -19.32 14.50 -14.98
N LYS A 80 -19.98 13.38 -14.67
CA LYS A 80 -19.55 12.46 -13.61
C LYS A 80 -18.33 11.66 -14.00
N ALA A 81 -18.21 11.27 -15.27
CA ALA A 81 -17.01 10.65 -15.80
C ALA A 81 -15.80 11.60 -15.71
N GLY A 82 -15.98 12.89 -16.00
CA GLY A 82 -14.97 13.93 -15.82
C GLY A 82 -14.51 14.05 -14.36
N GLU A 83 -15.46 14.13 -13.42
CA GLU A 83 -15.16 14.19 -11.99
C GLU A 83 -14.37 12.95 -11.51
N ILE A 84 -14.75 11.76 -11.96
CA ILE A 84 -14.08 10.51 -11.60
C ILE A 84 -12.66 10.45 -12.20
N ARG A 85 -12.48 10.85 -13.46
CA ARG A 85 -11.16 10.94 -14.10
C ARG A 85 -10.24 11.92 -13.37
N ALA A 86 -10.77 13.08 -12.96
CA ALA A 86 -10.02 14.06 -12.18
C ALA A 86 -9.58 13.50 -10.82
N LYS A 87 -10.48 12.84 -10.09
CA LYS A 87 -10.16 12.17 -8.82
C LYS A 87 -9.12 11.05 -9.00
N PHE A 88 -9.24 10.28 -10.07
CA PHE A 88 -8.25 9.27 -10.42
C PHE A 88 -6.88 9.89 -10.70
N ALA A 89 -6.81 10.95 -11.51
CA ALA A 89 -5.56 11.65 -11.81
C ALA A 89 -4.90 12.22 -10.55
N ALA A 90 -5.68 12.87 -9.66
CA ALA A 90 -5.18 13.37 -8.39
C ALA A 90 -4.65 12.24 -7.48
N THR A 91 -5.28 11.07 -7.51
CA THR A 91 -4.82 9.89 -6.74
C THR A 91 -3.54 9.33 -7.33
N GLN A 92 -3.45 9.22 -8.66
CA GLN A 92 -2.24 8.76 -9.35
C GLN A 92 -1.06 9.71 -9.10
N ALA A 93 -1.27 11.01 -9.05
CA ALA A 93 -0.22 11.97 -8.71
C ALA A 93 0.34 11.74 -7.30
N LYS A 94 -0.51 11.43 -6.31
CA LYS A 94 -0.08 11.10 -4.94
C LYS A 94 0.70 9.79 -4.89
N VAL A 95 0.22 8.76 -5.59
CA VAL A 95 0.91 7.48 -5.70
C VAL A 95 2.27 7.68 -6.36
N GLN A 96 2.34 8.39 -7.48
CA GLN A 96 3.59 8.67 -8.19
C GLN A 96 4.59 9.43 -7.32
N ALA A 97 4.14 10.43 -6.54
CA ALA A 97 5.00 11.15 -5.62
C ALA A 97 5.63 10.23 -4.57
N LYS A 98 4.83 9.35 -3.95
CA LYS A 98 5.34 8.35 -3.01
C LYS A 98 6.27 7.33 -3.67
N VAL A 99 5.95 6.86 -4.87
CA VAL A 99 6.82 5.94 -5.63
C VAL A 99 8.17 6.59 -5.89
N THR A 100 8.20 7.88 -6.25
CA THR A 100 9.44 8.64 -6.43
C THR A 100 10.20 8.80 -5.11
N GLU A 101 9.51 9.06 -4.00
CA GLU A 101 10.10 9.15 -2.66
C GLU A 101 10.76 7.84 -2.25
N VAL A 102 10.05 6.71 -2.29
CA VAL A 102 10.60 5.41 -1.87
C VAL A 102 11.66 4.87 -2.82
N ALA A 103 11.63 5.27 -4.09
CA ALA A 103 12.64 4.85 -5.07
C ALA A 103 13.90 5.73 -5.07
N ALA A 104 13.92 6.82 -4.29
CA ALA A 104 15.05 7.77 -4.25
C ALA A 104 16.35 7.10 -3.80
N ASP A 105 16.25 6.13 -2.89
CA ASP A 105 17.38 5.35 -2.37
C ASP A 105 17.86 4.25 -3.32
N GLY A 106 17.27 4.16 -4.52
CA GLY A 106 17.65 3.23 -5.58
C GLY A 106 17.20 1.79 -5.37
N THR A 107 16.73 1.45 -4.16
CA THR A 107 16.15 0.15 -3.80
C THR A 107 14.87 0.37 -3.01
N VAL A 108 13.84 -0.41 -3.28
CA VAL A 108 12.57 -0.38 -2.56
C VAL A 108 12.40 -1.70 -1.82
N THR A 109 12.12 -1.61 -0.52
CA THR A 109 11.80 -2.73 0.36
C THR A 109 10.30 -3.05 0.34
N LEU A 110 9.93 -4.20 0.90
CA LEU A 110 8.51 -4.59 1.00
C LEU A 110 7.70 -3.61 1.87
N GLU A 111 8.30 -3.07 2.93
CA GLU A 111 7.62 -2.13 3.83
C GLU A 111 7.36 -0.79 3.15
N GLU A 112 8.37 -0.27 2.43
CA GLU A 112 8.24 0.94 1.63
C GLU A 112 7.22 0.77 0.52
N ALA A 113 7.25 -0.35 -0.21
CA ALA A 113 6.27 -0.63 -1.26
C ALA A 113 4.82 -0.74 -0.74
N ARG A 114 4.63 -1.15 0.52
CA ARG A 114 3.31 -1.18 1.18
C ARG A 114 2.83 0.18 1.64
N SER A 115 3.74 1.13 1.84
CA SER A 115 3.41 2.49 2.27
C SER A 115 2.86 3.36 1.13
N VAL A 116 3.11 2.96 -0.12
CA VAL A 116 2.64 3.61 -1.36
C VAL A 116 1.13 3.46 -1.52
#